data_AF-A0A937VZH0-F1
#
_entry.id   AF-A0A937VZH0-F1
#
_cell.length_a   1.000
_cell.length_b   1.000
_cell.length_c   1.000
_cell.angle_alpha   90.00
_cell.angle_beta   90.00
_cell.angle_gamma   90.00
#
_symmetry.space_group_name_H-M   'P 1'
#
loop_
_entity.id
_entity.type
_entity.pdbx_description
1 polymer ?
#
loop_
_entity_poly.entity_id
_entity_poly.type
_entity_poly.pdbx_seq_one_letter_code
_entity_poly.pdbx_strand_id
1 'polypeptide(L)'
;MMKGVGLAVLMGISLIAGSVYADNHAFEFSNEVKQGEQRAGFTNKVMIKTTTFTVGAVAVNEEIKPHRHHDGAHVLYIVSGGGTMTHGDQTITLKPGMIVYVPVGVAHGIKAEGGELTLVDFAQPPFDPNKMEWIK
;
A
#
# COMPACT_ATOMS: atom_id res chain seq x y z
N MET A 1 3.09 19.67 58.22
CA MET A 1 4.02 18.70 57.58
C MET A 1 3.40 18.26 56.25
N MET A 2 4.02 18.62 55.12
CA MET A 2 3.60 18.29 53.75
C MET A 2 4.06 16.88 53.35
N LYS A 3 3.17 16.04 52.81
CA LYS A 3 3.41 14.92 51.86
C LYS A 3 2.05 14.56 51.26
N GLY A 4 1.80 14.36 49.96
CA GLY A 4 2.55 14.54 48.73
C GLY A 4 1.53 14.36 47.59
N VAL A 5 1.49 15.30 46.65
CA VAL A 5 0.65 15.23 45.44
C VAL A 5 1.58 15.64 44.31
N GLY A 6 2.02 14.69 43.46
CA GLY A 6 3.00 15.05 42.45
C GLY A 6 3.45 13.99 41.44
N LEU A 7 2.74 12.86 41.25
CA LEU A 7 3.21 11.83 40.31
C LEU A 7 2.20 11.31 39.28
N ALA A 8 0.92 11.72 39.32
CA ALA A 8 -0.09 11.18 38.41
C ALA A 8 -0.26 11.94 37.08
N VAL A 9 0.21 13.19 36.98
CA VAL A 9 -0.10 14.07 35.83
C VAL A 9 0.81 13.82 34.62
N LEU A 10 2.08 13.45 34.81
CA LEU A 10 3.01 13.21 33.69
C LEU A 10 2.71 11.92 32.90
N MET A 11 2.29 10.83 33.58
CA MET A 11 1.95 9.57 32.90
C MET A 11 0.72 9.72 32.00
N GLY A 12 -0.30 10.48 32.42
CA GLY A 12 -1.53 10.67 31.64
C GLY A 12 -1.29 11.43 30.32
N ILE A 13 -0.47 12.48 30.33
CA ILE A 13 -0.13 13.23 29.12
C ILE A 13 0.69 12.37 28.15
N SER A 14 1.64 11.57 28.67
CA SER A 14 2.44 10.67 27.84
C SER A 14 1.62 9.55 27.19
N LEU A 15 0.63 9.00 27.90
CA LEU A 15 -0.28 7.97 27.35
C LEU A 15 -1.18 8.54 26.26
N ILE A 16 -1.76 9.74 26.47
CA ILE A 16 -2.60 10.42 25.48
C ILE A 16 -1.80 10.82 24.22
N ALA A 17 -0.57 11.33 24.40
CA ALA A 17 0.31 11.62 23.27
C ALA A 17 0.69 10.35 22.49
N GLY A 18 0.91 9.23 23.17
CA GLY A 18 1.17 7.93 22.56
C GLY A 18 -0.01 7.41 21.73
N SER A 19 -1.24 7.52 22.23
CA SER A 19 -2.44 7.10 21.49
C SER A 19 -2.69 7.97 20.25
N VAL A 20 -2.57 9.29 20.37
CA VAL A 20 -2.72 10.20 19.22
C VAL A 20 -1.62 9.97 18.18
N TYR A 21 -0.40 9.64 18.63
CA TYR A 21 0.68 9.26 17.71
C TYR A 21 0.35 7.96 16.97
N ALA A 22 -0.13 6.92 17.67
CA ALA A 22 -0.52 5.67 17.06
C ALA A 22 -1.67 5.84 16.05
N ASP A 23 -2.70 6.62 16.40
CA ASP A 23 -3.85 6.89 15.51
C ASP A 23 -3.46 7.58 14.20
N ASN A 24 -2.34 8.31 14.18
CA ASN A 24 -1.84 9.00 12.99
C ASN A 24 -0.84 8.15 12.16
N HIS A 25 -0.40 6.99 12.65
CA HIS A 25 0.63 6.16 12.00
C HIS A 25 0.26 4.68 11.87
N ALA A 26 -0.86 4.25 12.45
CA ALA A 26 -1.41 2.92 12.30
C ALA A 26 -2.64 2.99 11.38
N PHE A 27 -2.66 2.11 10.38
CA PHE A 27 -3.69 2.10 9.35
C PHE A 27 -4.34 0.73 9.31
N GLU A 28 -5.67 0.69 9.28
CA GLU A 28 -6.41 -0.56 9.07
C GLU A 28 -6.64 -0.77 7.57
N PHE A 29 -5.81 -1.62 6.96
CA PHE A 29 -5.81 -1.85 5.50
C PHE A 29 -7.21 -2.09 4.91
N SER A 30 -8.03 -2.93 5.57
CA SER A 30 -9.40 -3.27 5.15
C SER A 30 -10.34 -2.07 5.05
N ASN A 31 -10.07 -1.00 5.80
CA ASN A 31 -10.84 0.24 5.76
C ASN A 31 -10.22 1.24 4.80
N GLU A 32 -8.88 1.35 4.75
CA GLU A 32 -8.18 2.28 3.87
C GLU A 32 -8.42 1.97 2.40
N VAL A 33 -8.34 0.69 2.01
CA VAL A 33 -8.47 0.29 0.60
C VAL A 33 -9.83 0.69 0.01
N LYS A 34 -10.89 0.64 0.81
CA LYS A 34 -12.26 1.01 0.40
C LYS A 34 -12.46 2.52 0.19
N GLN A 35 -11.57 3.33 0.76
CA GLN A 35 -11.60 4.79 0.69
C GLN A 35 -10.67 5.35 -0.40
N GLY A 36 -10.11 4.48 -1.24
CA GLY A 36 -9.25 4.88 -2.34
C GLY A 36 -9.98 5.56 -3.49
N GLU A 37 -9.19 6.20 -4.34
CA GLU A 37 -9.64 6.74 -5.61
C GLU A 37 -10.07 5.59 -6.53
N GLN A 38 -11.28 5.69 -7.08
CA GLN A 38 -11.80 4.74 -8.05
C GLN A 38 -11.18 5.00 -9.42
N ARG A 39 -10.60 3.96 -10.03
CA ARG A 39 -10.02 3.97 -11.37
C ARG A 39 -10.67 2.88 -12.21
N ALA A 40 -10.40 2.90 -13.52
CA ALA A 40 -10.87 1.83 -14.40
C ALA A 40 -10.22 0.50 -13.98
N GLY A 41 -11.03 -0.43 -13.46
CA GLY A 41 -10.62 -1.78 -13.08
C GLY A 41 -10.02 -1.94 -11.68
N PHE A 42 -9.73 -0.85 -10.95
CA PHE A 42 -9.13 -0.93 -9.62
C PHE A 42 -9.35 0.34 -8.78
N THR A 43 -9.14 0.23 -7.48
CA THR A 43 -9.09 1.32 -6.50
C THR A 43 -7.68 1.45 -5.96
N ASN A 44 -7.21 2.68 -5.73
CA ASN A 44 -5.94 2.90 -5.03
C ASN A 44 -6.04 3.99 -3.96
N LYS A 45 -5.40 3.76 -2.82
CA LYS A 45 -5.26 4.70 -1.72
C LYS A 45 -3.79 4.82 -1.36
N VAL A 46 -3.26 6.03 -1.31
CA VAL A 46 -1.97 6.28 -0.65
C VAL A 46 -2.22 6.29 0.85
N MET A 47 -1.64 5.32 1.57
CA MET A 47 -1.71 5.25 3.04
C MET A 47 -0.57 6.03 3.68
N ILE A 48 0.65 5.85 3.16
CA ILE A 48 1.85 6.53 3.67
C ILE A 48 2.60 7.15 2.50
N LYS A 49 2.99 8.42 2.62
CA LYS A 49 3.92 9.07 1.69
C LYS A 49 4.98 9.81 2.47
N THR A 50 6.24 9.47 2.21
CA THR A 50 7.40 10.13 2.81
C THR A 50 8.25 10.75 1.71
N THR A 51 9.41 11.31 2.08
CA THR A 51 10.42 11.76 1.11
C THR A 51 11.17 10.60 0.45
N THR A 52 11.08 9.38 0.99
CA THR A 52 11.87 8.22 0.55
C THR A 52 11.04 7.07 0.00
N PHE A 53 9.78 6.90 0.40
CA PHE A 53 8.90 5.84 -0.09
C PHE A 53 7.41 6.22 -0.08
N THR A 54 6.59 5.36 -0.68
CA THR A 54 5.13 5.39 -0.59
C THR A 54 4.62 4.00 -0.25
N VAL A 55 3.57 3.92 0.57
CA VAL A 55 2.80 2.70 0.81
C VAL A 55 1.38 2.94 0.33
N GLY A 56 0.94 2.14 -0.63
CA GLY A 56 -0.41 2.15 -1.20
C GLY A 56 -1.22 0.94 -0.75
N ALA A 57 -2.53 1.13 -0.59
CA ALA A 57 -3.51 0.06 -0.58
C ALA A 57 -4.22 0.01 -1.94
N VAL A 58 -4.33 -1.18 -2.52
CA VAL A 58 -4.89 -1.38 -3.86
C VAL A 58 -5.90 -2.51 -3.82
N ALA A 59 -7.05 -2.30 -4.47
CA ALA A 59 -8.06 -3.32 -4.73
C ALA A 59 -8.31 -3.40 -6.24
N VAL A 60 -8.03 -4.55 -6.84
CA VAL A 60 -8.20 -4.82 -8.27
C VAL A 60 -9.50 -5.60 -8.45
N ASN A 61 -10.44 -5.02 -9.18
CA ASN A 61 -11.74 -5.63 -9.47
C ASN A 61 -11.78 -6.25 -10.87
N GLU A 62 -11.00 -5.72 -11.80
CA GLU A 62 -10.84 -6.26 -13.15
C GLU A 62 -9.35 -6.38 -13.48
N GLU A 63 -8.71 -5.26 -13.84
CA GLU A 63 -7.29 -5.23 -14.18
C GLU A 63 -6.65 -3.87 -13.87
N ILE A 64 -5.35 -3.94 -13.56
CA ILE A 64 -4.39 -2.87 -13.74
C ILE A 64 -3.62 -3.21 -15.00
N LYS A 65 -3.80 -2.41 -16.04
CA LYS A 65 -3.15 -2.64 -17.34
C LYS A 65 -1.63 -2.65 -17.22
N PRO A 66 -0.92 -3.40 -18.09
CA PRO A 66 0.53 -3.41 -18.12
C PRO A 66 1.13 -2.01 -18.24
N HIS A 67 2.07 -1.72 -17.35
CA HIS A 67 2.80 -0.47 -17.30
C HIS A 67 4.20 -0.69 -16.71
N ARG A 68 5.04 0.33 -16.70
CA ARG A 68 6.34 0.31 -16.04
C ARG A 68 6.67 1.66 -15.43
N HIS A 69 7.54 1.65 -14.43
CA HIS A 69 8.10 2.84 -13.78
C HIS A 69 9.59 2.88 -14.04
N HIS A 70 10.10 3.98 -14.59
CA HIS A 70 11.52 4.14 -14.92
C HIS A 70 12.35 4.66 -13.74
N ASP A 71 11.68 5.20 -12.72
CA ASP A 71 12.33 5.87 -11.60
C ASP A 71 12.22 5.10 -10.28
N GLY A 72 11.44 4.00 -10.24
CA GLY A 72 11.17 3.29 -9.01
C GLY A 72 10.84 1.82 -9.16
N ALA A 73 10.96 1.11 -8.03
CA ALA A 73 10.63 -0.29 -7.87
C ALA A 73 9.48 -0.46 -6.88
N HIS A 74 8.80 -1.60 -6.97
CA HIS A 74 7.68 -1.95 -6.10
C HIS A 74 7.95 -3.26 -5.35
N VAL A 75 7.45 -3.35 -4.12
CA VAL A 75 7.28 -4.61 -3.40
C VAL A 75 5.79 -4.73 -3.08
N LEU A 76 5.15 -5.74 -3.64
CA LEU A 76 3.73 -6.00 -3.47
C LEU A 76 3.53 -7.10 -2.43
N TYR A 77 2.60 -6.93 -1.50
CA TYR A 77 2.13 -7.99 -0.62
C TYR A 77 0.66 -8.28 -0.90
N ILE A 78 0.34 -9.50 -1.34
CA ILE A 78 -1.01 -9.90 -1.69
C ILE A 78 -1.79 -10.24 -0.42
N VAL A 79 -2.85 -9.48 -0.15
CA VAL A 79 -3.63 -9.57 1.09
C VAL A 79 -4.79 -10.53 0.95
N SER A 80 -5.59 -10.41 -0.11
CA SER A 80 -6.76 -11.26 -0.35
C SER A 80 -7.03 -11.46 -1.85
N GLY A 81 -7.90 -12.41 -2.17
CA GLY A 81 -8.28 -12.71 -3.55
C GLY A 81 -7.21 -13.49 -4.30
N GLY A 82 -7.35 -13.55 -5.63
CA GLY A 82 -6.46 -14.28 -6.51
C GLY A 82 -6.52 -13.74 -7.93
N GLY A 83 -5.52 -14.09 -8.74
CA GLY A 83 -5.43 -13.62 -10.11
C GLY A 83 -4.07 -13.85 -10.73
N THR A 84 -3.79 -13.12 -11.78
CA THR A 84 -2.53 -13.21 -12.52
C THR A 84 -1.84 -11.87 -12.59
N MET A 85 -0.51 -11.89 -12.64
CA MET A 85 0.31 -10.71 -12.86
C MET A 85 1.23 -10.93 -14.04
N THR A 86 1.23 -9.98 -14.98
CA THR A 86 2.30 -9.83 -15.96
C THR A 86 3.53 -9.34 -15.21
N HIS A 87 4.68 -9.97 -15.44
CA HIS A 87 5.95 -9.59 -14.81
C HIS A 87 7.08 -9.81 -15.81
N GLY A 88 7.45 -8.74 -16.53
CA GLY A 88 8.31 -8.83 -17.70
C GLY A 88 7.65 -9.63 -18.81
N ASP A 89 8.29 -10.72 -19.23
CA ASP A 89 7.80 -11.68 -20.22
C ASP A 89 7.08 -12.88 -19.60
N GLN A 90 6.98 -12.93 -18.27
CA GLN A 90 6.34 -14.01 -17.53
C GLN A 90 4.94 -13.62 -17.06
N THR A 91 4.14 -14.65 -16.75
CA THR A 91 2.91 -14.52 -15.98
C THR A 91 3.07 -15.29 -14.68
N ILE A 92 2.73 -14.66 -13.56
CA ILE A 92 2.73 -15.27 -12.24
C ILE A 92 1.29 -15.35 -11.71
N THR A 93 0.94 -16.47 -11.07
CA THR A 93 -0.33 -16.58 -10.33
C THR A 93 -0.16 -15.97 -8.95
N LEU A 94 -1.04 -15.05 -8.60
CA LEU A 94 -1.08 -14.37 -7.31
C LEU A 94 -2.04 -15.08 -6.35
N LYS A 95 -1.63 -15.19 -5.10
CA LYS A 95 -2.45 -15.69 -3.98
C LYS A 95 -2.08 -14.98 -2.68
N PRO A 96 -2.97 -14.99 -1.66
CA PRO A 96 -2.72 -14.32 -0.40
C PRO A 96 -1.44 -14.79 0.29
N GLY A 97 -0.72 -13.86 0.92
CA GLY A 97 0.55 -14.10 1.59
C GLY A 97 1.78 -14.06 0.68
N MET A 98 1.63 -13.85 -0.63
CA MET A 98 2.75 -13.68 -1.54
C MET A 98 3.36 -12.28 -1.43
N ILE A 99 4.69 -12.23 -1.57
CA ILE A 99 5.44 -11.00 -1.85
C ILE A 99 5.94 -11.06 -3.30
N VAL A 100 5.75 -9.98 -4.04
CA VAL A 100 6.29 -9.83 -5.40
C VAL A 100 7.17 -8.58 -5.46
N TYR A 101 8.43 -8.75 -5.82
CA TYR A 101 9.33 -7.64 -6.10
C TYR A 101 9.28 -7.31 -7.59
N VAL A 102 9.01 -6.05 -7.93
CA VAL A 102 9.00 -5.51 -9.28
C VAL A 102 10.19 -4.56 -9.43
N PRO A 103 11.28 -4.97 -10.11
CA PRO A 103 12.42 -4.11 -10.33
C PRO A 103 12.09 -2.88 -11.20
N VAL A 104 12.94 -1.86 -11.12
CA VAL A 104 12.84 -0.65 -11.95
C VAL A 104 12.81 -1.04 -13.44
N GLY A 105 11.90 -0.42 -14.20
CA GLY A 105 11.76 -0.63 -15.64
C GLY A 105 11.06 -1.94 -16.04
N VAL A 106 10.73 -2.83 -15.09
CA VAL A 106 10.04 -4.08 -15.39
C VAL A 106 8.55 -3.81 -15.63
N ALA A 107 8.09 -4.22 -16.81
CA ALA A 107 6.68 -4.20 -17.19
C ALA A 107 5.86 -5.09 -16.25
N HIS A 108 4.77 -4.55 -15.71
CA HIS A 108 3.86 -5.32 -14.86
C HIS A 108 2.42 -4.84 -14.98
N GLY A 109 1.50 -5.76 -14.73
CA GLY A 109 0.05 -5.53 -14.69
C GLY A 109 -0.58 -6.63 -13.86
N ILE A 110 -1.77 -6.38 -13.32
CA ILE A 110 -2.46 -7.34 -12.45
C ILE A 110 -3.87 -7.52 -12.98
N LYS A 111 -4.32 -8.77 -13.08
CA LYS A 111 -5.69 -9.12 -13.42
C LYS A 111 -6.29 -9.92 -12.28
N ALA A 112 -7.41 -9.47 -11.75
CA ALA A 112 -8.14 -10.18 -10.71
C ALA A 112 -8.97 -11.31 -11.33
N GLU A 113 -9.02 -12.47 -10.66
CA GLU A 113 -9.74 -13.65 -11.13
C GLU A 113 -10.60 -14.22 -10.01
N GLY A 114 -11.89 -14.46 -10.29
CA GLY A 114 -12.82 -15.01 -9.30
C GLY A 114 -13.25 -14.03 -8.20
N GLY A 115 -12.97 -12.74 -8.34
CA GLY A 115 -13.38 -11.68 -7.42
C GLY A 115 -12.32 -10.59 -7.27
N GLU A 116 -12.52 -9.70 -6.30
CA GLU A 116 -11.56 -8.65 -5.96
C GLU A 116 -10.25 -9.25 -5.43
N LEU A 117 -9.12 -8.74 -5.91
CA LEU A 117 -7.78 -8.99 -5.37
C LEU A 117 -7.28 -7.74 -4.66
N THR A 118 -6.83 -7.86 -3.41
CA THR A 118 -6.28 -6.72 -2.66
C THR A 118 -4.81 -6.92 -2.33
N LEU A 119 -4.06 -5.82 -2.34
CA LEU A 119 -2.62 -5.82 -2.06
C LEU A 119 -2.15 -4.54 -1.38
N VAL A 120 -1.03 -4.63 -0.67
CA VAL A 120 -0.23 -3.50 -0.23
C VAL A 120 0.90 -3.30 -1.21
N ASP A 121 1.10 -2.08 -1.70
CA ASP A 121 2.19 -1.71 -2.60
C ASP A 121 3.19 -0.80 -1.87
N PHE A 122 4.43 -1.26 -1.75
CA PHE A 122 5.55 -0.46 -1.26
C PHE A 122 6.39 0.01 -2.44
N ALA A 123 6.35 1.33 -2.71
CA ALA A 123 7.09 1.94 -3.80
C ALA A 123 8.28 2.76 -3.27
N GLN A 124 9.43 2.62 -3.91
CA GLN A 124 10.62 3.44 -3.65
C GLN A 124 11.29 3.83 -4.99
N PRO A 125 11.53 5.14 -5.26
CA PRO A 125 11.23 6.33 -4.45
C PRO A 125 9.70 6.56 -4.32
N PRO A 126 9.22 7.62 -3.62
CA PRO A 126 7.80 7.85 -3.48
C PRO A 126 7.09 7.86 -4.84
N PHE A 127 5.98 7.12 -4.94
CA PHE A 127 5.27 6.93 -6.20
C PHE A 127 4.81 8.26 -6.81
N ASP A 128 5.06 8.40 -8.11
CA ASP A 128 4.63 9.55 -8.93
C ASP A 128 3.88 9.04 -10.18
N PRO A 129 2.56 9.22 -10.24
CA PRO A 129 1.75 8.72 -11.35
C PRO A 129 2.09 9.36 -12.69
N ASN A 130 2.78 10.50 -12.72
CA ASN A 130 3.15 11.20 -13.97
C ASN A 130 4.38 10.60 -14.65
N LYS A 131 5.10 9.68 -13.99
CA LYS A 131 6.31 9.05 -14.51
C LYS A 131 6.10 7.61 -14.97
N MET A 132 4.86 7.16 -14.96
CA MET A 132 4.46 5.85 -15.41
C MET A 132 4.36 5.81 -16.94
N GLU A 133 4.85 4.73 -17.54
CA GLU A 133 4.67 4.43 -18.95
C GLU A 133 3.66 3.28 -19.09
N TRP A 134 2.53 3.53 -19.75
CA TRP A 134 1.56 2.50 -20.12
C TRP A 134 2.03 1.71 -21.33
N ILE A 135 1.93 0.39 -21.26
CA ILE A 135 2.28 -0.51 -22.35
C ILE A 135 1.00 -0.81 -23.14
N LYS A 136 1.08 -0.61 -24.46
CA LYS A 136 -0.03 -0.86 -25.39
C LYS A 136 -0.10 -2.31 -25.81
#